data_AF-A0AB34FIL2-F1
#
_entry.id   AF-A0AB34FIL2-F1
#
_cell.length_a   1.000
_cell.length_b   1.000
_cell.length_c   1.000
_cell.angle_alpha   90.00
_cell.angle_beta   90.00
_cell.angle_gamma   90.00
#
_symmetry.space_group_name_H-M   'P 1'
#
loop_
_entity.id
_entity.type
_entity.pdbx_description
1 polymer ?
#
loop_
_entity_poly.entity_id
_entity_poly.type
_entity_poly.pdbx_seq_one_letter_code
_entity_poly.pdbx_strand_id
1 'polypeptide(L)'
;MQSQLALSLIVVLAAGAQAANTIVRWHGCGGEYQQTETTGDGCTNVSGFKTENLCKVVVPPPGTDRCEFYTTGCGNPFGSTYYCNAGQTCDTASWDAIDSYRCYA
;
A
#
# COMPACT_ATOMS: atom_id res chain seq x y z
N MET A 1 20.53 -43.14 37.73
CA MET A 1 20.42 -43.06 36.27
C MET A 1 18.99 -42.64 35.94
N GLN A 2 18.74 -41.34 35.76
CA GLN A 2 17.42 -40.81 35.38
C GLN A 2 17.49 -40.45 33.90
N SER A 3 16.85 -41.27 33.07
CA SER A 3 16.76 -41.07 31.62
C SER A 3 15.80 -39.93 31.32
N GLN A 4 16.31 -38.88 30.69
CA GLN A 4 15.55 -37.73 30.23
C GLN A 4 14.71 -38.12 29.00
N LEU A 5 13.38 -38.09 29.14
CA LEU A 5 12.44 -38.12 28.03
C LEU A 5 12.43 -36.74 27.37
N ALA A 6 13.13 -36.58 26.25
CA ALA A 6 13.08 -35.38 25.43
C ALA A 6 11.76 -35.36 24.63
N LEU A 7 10.81 -34.53 25.07
CA LEU A 7 9.62 -34.20 24.28
C LEU A 7 10.05 -33.41 23.03
N SER A 8 9.88 -34.01 21.86
CA SER A 8 10.04 -33.31 20.58
C SER A 8 8.78 -32.50 20.29
N LEU A 9 8.82 -31.20 20.61
CA LEU A 9 7.82 -30.22 20.16
C LEU A 9 8.12 -29.83 18.72
N ILE A 10 7.48 -30.51 17.77
CA ILE A 10 7.42 -30.05 16.37
C ILE A 10 6.45 -28.86 16.35
N VAL A 11 7.01 -27.64 16.35
CA VAL A 11 6.25 -26.43 16.06
C VAL A 11 6.01 -26.40 14.56
N VAL A 12 4.78 -26.71 14.15
CA VAL A 12 4.32 -26.44 12.78
C VAL A 12 4.21 -24.92 12.66
N LEU A 13 5.22 -24.27 12.07
CA LEU A 13 5.04 -22.94 11.49
C LEU A 13 4.05 -23.09 10.33
N ALA A 14 2.76 -22.96 10.62
CA ALA A 14 1.81 -22.51 9.63
C ALA A 14 2.22 -21.07 9.30
N ALA A 15 3.10 -20.91 8.32
CA ALA A 15 3.31 -19.65 7.65
C ALA A 15 2.00 -19.34 6.89
N GLY A 16 1.01 -18.82 7.63
CA GLY A 16 0.00 -18.00 7.00
C GLY A 16 0.77 -16.86 6.34
N ALA A 17 0.71 -16.78 5.02
CA ALA A 17 1.12 -15.59 4.31
C ALA A 17 0.23 -14.45 4.84
N GLN A 18 0.70 -13.76 5.88
CA GLN A 18 0.10 -12.52 6.32
C GLN A 18 0.33 -11.57 5.16
N ALA A 19 -0.73 -11.26 4.40
CA ALA A 19 -0.65 -10.25 3.35
C ALA A 19 -0.02 -9.01 3.96
N ALA A 20 1.21 -8.67 3.56
CA ALA A 20 1.93 -7.56 4.15
C ALA A 20 1.13 -6.28 3.88
N ASN A 21 0.81 -5.54 4.93
CA ASN A 21 0.08 -4.28 4.77
C ASN A 21 0.93 -3.32 3.95
N THR A 22 0.36 -2.72 2.92
CA THR A 22 1.08 -1.74 2.10
C THR A 22 0.85 -0.36 2.63
N ILE A 23 1.96 0.27 2.99
CA ILE A 23 1.97 1.66 3.41
C ILE A 23 2.09 2.53 2.15
N VAL A 24 1.22 3.53 2.03
CA VAL A 24 1.35 4.61 1.05
C VAL A 24 1.49 5.92 1.78
N ARG A 25 2.57 6.65 1.50
CA ARG A 25 2.83 7.98 2.06
C ARG A 25 2.55 9.03 1.00
N TRP A 26 1.77 10.03 1.39
CA TRP A 26 1.24 11.06 0.53
C TRP A 26 1.81 12.40 0.96
N HIS A 27 2.22 13.20 -0.01
CA HIS A 27 2.78 14.52 0.23
C HIS A 27 2.09 15.55 -0.67
N GLY A 28 1.45 16.53 -0.05
CA GLY A 28 0.89 17.69 -0.73
C GLY A 28 2.01 18.66 -1.16
N CYS A 29 1.76 19.45 -2.20
CA CYS A 29 2.71 20.45 -2.68
C CYS A 29 2.90 21.61 -1.65
N GLY A 30 1.96 21.79 -0.72
CA GLY A 30 2.02 22.78 0.36
C GLY A 30 2.71 22.27 1.63
N GLY A 31 3.26 21.05 1.62
CA GLY A 31 3.90 20.43 2.77
C GLY A 31 2.98 19.51 3.58
N GLU A 32 1.76 19.25 3.13
CA GLU A 32 0.85 18.29 3.76
C GLU A 32 1.45 16.88 3.73
N TYR A 33 1.16 16.11 4.77
CA TYR A 33 1.59 14.72 4.87
C TYR A 33 0.47 13.86 5.44
N GLN A 34 0.25 12.71 4.80
CA GLN A 34 -0.61 11.67 5.33
C GLN A 34 -0.02 10.30 4.99
N GLN A 35 -0.28 9.33 5.84
CA GLN A 35 -0.02 7.92 5.55
C GLN A 35 -1.34 7.17 5.51
N THR A 36 -1.49 6.27 4.55
CA THR A 36 -2.57 5.28 4.52
C THR A 36 -1.97 3.89 4.46
N GLU A 37 -2.75 2.93 4.91
CA GLU A 37 -2.40 1.51 4.90
C GLU A 37 -3.51 0.76 4.18
N THR A 38 -3.15 -0.16 3.30
CA THR A 38 -4.10 -1.11 2.72
C THR A 38 -3.72 -2.53 3.09
N THR A 39 -4.71 -3.30 3.51
CA THR A 39 -4.59 -4.72 3.85
C THR A 39 -5.03 -5.54 2.63
N GLY A 40 -4.08 -6.14 1.91
CA GLY A 40 -4.35 -6.97 0.71
C GLY A 40 -4.73 -6.16 -0.54
N ASP A 41 -5.27 -6.84 -1.56
CA ASP A 41 -5.65 -6.24 -2.85
C ASP A 41 -6.97 -5.44 -2.79
N GLY A 42 -7.28 -4.77 -1.68
CA GLY A 42 -8.50 -3.98 -1.51
C GLY A 42 -8.43 -2.59 -2.15
N CYS A 43 -9.58 -2.06 -2.58
CA CYS A 43 -9.72 -0.66 -2.97
C CYS A 43 -9.78 0.24 -1.73
N THR A 44 -8.95 1.28 -1.69
CA THR A 44 -8.96 2.27 -0.62
C THR A 44 -9.29 3.64 -1.18
N ASN A 45 -10.41 4.22 -0.73
CA ASN A 45 -10.79 5.59 -1.07
C ASN A 45 -9.96 6.60 -0.28
N VAL A 46 -9.67 7.75 -0.89
CA VAL A 46 -8.89 8.83 -0.29
C VAL A 46 -9.60 10.17 -0.48
N SER A 47 -9.12 11.21 0.20
CA SER A 47 -9.68 12.56 0.14
C SER A 47 -8.66 13.60 0.60
N GLY A 48 -9.05 14.87 0.55
CA GLY A 48 -8.24 16.01 1.01
C GLY A 48 -7.20 16.42 -0.01
N PHE A 49 -5.97 16.75 0.42
CA PHE A 49 -4.93 17.25 -0.49
C PHE A 49 -4.57 16.27 -1.62
N LYS A 50 -4.93 14.97 -1.50
CA LYS A 50 -4.77 13.96 -2.54
C LYS A 50 -5.66 14.21 -3.76
N THR A 51 -6.78 14.90 -3.56
CA THR A 51 -7.73 15.32 -4.59
C THR A 51 -7.53 16.77 -5.04
N GLU A 52 -6.62 17.52 -4.42
CA GLU A 52 -6.53 18.98 -4.61
C GLU A 52 -5.11 19.47 -4.97
N ASN A 53 -4.06 18.89 -4.40
CA ASN A 53 -2.70 19.44 -4.48
C ASN A 53 -1.62 18.38 -4.18
N LEU A 54 -1.73 17.18 -4.76
CA LEU A 54 -0.80 16.08 -4.52
C LEU A 54 0.48 16.24 -5.36
N CYS A 55 1.65 16.27 -4.72
CA CYS A 55 2.93 16.41 -5.43
C CYS A 55 3.78 15.13 -5.43
N LYS A 56 3.62 14.29 -4.41
CA LYS A 56 4.50 13.13 -4.27
C LYS A 56 3.83 11.98 -3.53
N VAL A 57 4.07 10.78 -4.03
CA VAL A 57 3.68 9.53 -3.39
C VAL A 57 4.92 8.67 -3.16
N VAL A 58 5.00 8.05 -1.99
CA VAL A 58 6.07 7.10 -1.65
C VAL A 58 5.43 5.80 -1.20
N VAL A 59 5.83 4.71 -1.86
CA VAL A 59 5.44 3.34 -1.51
C VAL A 59 6.67 2.65 -0.89
N PRO A 60 6.94 2.80 0.42
CA PRO A 60 8.11 2.20 1.03
C PRO A 60 8.03 0.67 1.08
N PRO A 61 9.17 -0.05 1.04
CA PRO A 61 9.21 -1.45 1.43
C PRO A 61 8.99 -1.59 2.95
N PRO A 62 8.54 -2.74 3.48
CA PRO A 62 8.06 -3.93 2.78
C PRO A 62 6.58 -3.78 2.39
N GLY A 63 6.28 -3.83 1.10
CA GLY A 63 4.91 -3.70 0.59
C GLY A 63 4.90 -3.82 -0.94
N THR A 64 4.04 -4.70 -1.45
CA THR A 64 3.49 -4.87 -2.81
C THR A 64 4.29 -4.34 -3.99
N ASP A 65 4.58 -5.18 -5.00
CA ASP A 65 5.30 -4.81 -6.22
C ASP A 65 4.85 -3.46 -6.84
N ARG A 66 3.54 -3.18 -6.80
CA ARG A 66 2.95 -1.99 -7.42
C ARG A 66 1.66 -1.51 -6.74
N CYS A 67 1.49 -0.19 -6.66
CA CYS A 67 0.23 0.48 -6.37
C CYS A 67 -0.33 1.18 -7.62
N GLU A 68 -1.63 1.06 -7.82
CA GLU A 68 -2.45 1.74 -8.82
C GLU A 68 -3.27 2.84 -8.15
N PHE A 69 -3.25 4.04 -8.71
CA PHE A 69 -3.93 5.23 -8.21
C PHE A 69 -4.95 5.69 -9.23
N TYR A 70 -6.20 5.83 -8.81
CA TYR A 70 -7.33 6.06 -9.70
C TYR A 70 -7.92 7.45 -9.44
N THR A 71 -8.32 8.13 -10.52
CA THR A 71 -9.04 9.41 -10.42
C THR A 71 -10.51 9.26 -10.03
N THR A 72 -10.95 8.02 -9.82
CA THR A 72 -12.30 7.61 -9.42
C THR A 72 -12.19 6.44 -8.45
N GLY A 73 -13.30 6.00 -7.86
CA GLY A 73 -13.34 4.74 -7.13
C GLY A 73 -12.86 3.53 -7.96
N CYS A 74 -12.18 2.57 -7.34
CA CYS A 74 -11.64 1.42 -8.06
C CYS A 74 -12.73 0.60 -8.76
N GLY A 75 -12.40 0.03 -9.92
CA GLY A 75 -13.33 -0.75 -10.74
C GLY A 75 -14.28 0.11 -11.57
N ASN A 76 -14.19 1.43 -11.47
CA ASN A 76 -14.84 2.34 -12.41
C ASN A 76 -14.06 2.33 -13.75
N PRO A 77 -14.71 2.04 -14.89
CA PRO A 77 -14.05 2.04 -16.20
C PRO A 77 -13.75 3.45 -16.74
N PHE A 78 -14.24 4.51 -16.06
CA PHE A 78 -14.00 5.89 -16.42
C PHE A 78 -12.90 6.50 -15.54
N GLY A 79 -12.08 7.39 -16.10
CA GLY A 79 -11.00 8.07 -15.38
C GLY A 79 -9.60 7.66 -15.83
N SER A 80 -8.59 8.16 -15.12
CA SER A 80 -7.17 7.85 -15.37
C SER A 80 -6.64 6.94 -14.26
N THR A 81 -5.67 6.10 -14.62
CA THR A 81 -4.93 5.25 -13.68
C THR A 81 -3.44 5.59 -13.76
N TYR A 82 -2.85 5.84 -12.59
CA TYR A 82 -1.43 6.09 -12.41
C TYR A 82 -0.79 4.96 -11.61
N TYR A 83 0.53 4.80 -11.71
CA TYR A 83 1.24 3.66 -11.13
C TYR A 83 2.46 4.13 -10.34
N CYS A 84 2.69 3.50 -9.18
CA CYS A 84 3.92 3.66 -8.40
C CYS A 84 4.38 2.32 -7.84
N ASN A 85 5.63 1.92 -8.08
CA ASN A 85 6.14 0.63 -7.60
C ASN A 85 6.69 0.74 -6.18
N ALA A 86 6.80 -0.42 -5.51
CA ALA A 86 7.49 -0.54 -4.23
C ALA A 86 8.90 0.04 -4.29
N GLY A 87 9.31 0.70 -3.21
CA GLY A 87 10.63 1.30 -3.09
C GLY A 87 10.83 2.55 -3.93
N GLN A 88 9.79 3.02 -4.65
CA GLN A 88 9.85 4.23 -5.45
C GLN A 88 9.20 5.42 -4.76
N THR A 89 9.68 6.58 -5.17
CA THR A 89 9.03 7.86 -4.97
C THR A 89 8.53 8.31 -6.33
N CYS A 90 7.23 8.53 -6.46
CA CYS A 90 6.60 9.00 -7.69
C CYS A 90 6.29 10.48 -7.56
N ASP A 91 6.73 11.25 -8.55
CA ASP A 91 6.28 12.63 -8.75
C ASP A 91 4.86 12.59 -9.32
N THR A 92 3.93 13.22 -8.62
CA THR A 92 2.51 13.22 -8.96
C THR A 92 2.00 14.62 -9.29
N ALA A 93 2.88 15.60 -9.46
CA ALA A 93 2.46 16.99 -9.71
C ALA A 93 1.69 17.14 -11.04
N SER A 94 1.88 16.21 -11.97
CA SER A 94 1.13 16.15 -13.23
C SER A 94 -0.07 15.21 -13.20
N TRP A 95 -0.36 14.56 -12.06
CA TRP A 95 -1.49 13.65 -11.95
C TRP A 95 -2.76 14.44 -11.69
N ASP A 96 -3.86 13.93 -12.21
CA ASP A 96 -5.18 14.40 -11.81
C ASP A 96 -5.49 13.99 -10.36
N ALA A 97 -6.53 14.61 -9.78
CA ALA A 97 -7.03 14.30 -8.45
C ALA A 97 -7.26 12.80 -8.25
N ILE A 98 -6.66 12.24 -7.19
CA ILE A 98 -6.77 10.81 -6.87
C ILE A 98 -7.89 10.59 -5.87
N ASP A 99 -8.84 9.74 -6.22
CA ASP A 99 -10.04 9.42 -5.42
C ASP A 99 -9.90 8.07 -4.70
N SER A 100 -9.15 7.13 -5.30
CA SER A 100 -8.88 5.84 -4.68
C SER A 100 -7.57 5.23 -5.15
N TYR A 101 -7.11 4.18 -4.47
CA TYR A 101 -5.93 3.41 -4.87
C TYR A 101 -6.05 1.94 -4.47
N ARG A 102 -5.23 1.10 -5.10
CA ARG A 102 -5.10 -0.34 -4.81
C ARG A 102 -3.62 -0.73 -4.90
N CYS A 103 -3.16 -1.60 -4.01
CA CYS A 103 -1.80 -2.13 -4.04
C CYS A 103 -1.83 -3.66 -4.09
N TYR A 104 -0.84 -4.27 -4.75
CA TYR A 104 -0.84 -5.70 -5.13
C TYR A 104 0.34 -6.48 -4.58
N ALA A 105 0.08 -7.52 -3.78
CA ALA A 105 1.10 -8.22 -2.97
C ALA A 105 1.70 -9.43 -3.64
#